data_AF-D3Z1E6-F1
#
_entry.id   AF-D3Z1E6-F1
#
_cell.length_a   1.000
_cell.length_b   1.000
_cell.length_c   1.000
_cell.angle_alpha   90.00
_cell.angle_beta   90.00
_cell.angle_gamma   90.00
#
_symmetry.space_group_name_H-M   'P 1'
#
loop_
_entity.id
_entity.type
_entity.pdbx_description
1 polymer ?
#
loop_
_entity_poly.entity_id
_entity_poly.type
_entity_poly.pdbx_seq_one_letter_code
_entity_poly.pdbx_strand_id
1 'polypeptide(L)'
;MVLPTVLILLLSWAAGLGDYPHKYGPQGGCADHSVFERMRKYQMTGVEEGARAHPEKHAASSGPELLRKKRTTLAERNTCQLYIQTDHLFFKYYGTREAVIAQISSHVKAIDTIYQTTDFSGIRNISFMVKRIRINTTSDEKDP
;
A
#
# COMPACT_ATOMS: atom_id res chain seq x y z
N MET A 1 -25.79 26.12 32.84
CA MET A 1 -25.05 24.99 33.47
C MET A 1 -24.94 23.82 32.47
N VAL A 2 -24.30 24.02 31.32
CA VAL A 2 -24.35 23.06 30.18
C VAL A 2 -23.05 22.26 30.01
N LEU A 3 -22.10 22.44 30.93
CA LEU A 3 -20.84 21.67 30.96
C LEU A 3 -20.92 20.23 31.50
N PRO A 4 -21.89 19.80 32.35
CA PRO A 4 -21.81 18.46 32.93
C PRO A 4 -22.26 17.36 31.95
N THR A 5 -23.10 17.68 30.97
CA THR A 5 -23.66 16.67 30.04
C THR A 5 -22.67 16.25 28.94
N VAL A 6 -21.77 17.13 28.51
CA VAL A 6 -20.75 16.82 27.48
C VAL A 6 -19.63 15.95 28.08
N LEU A 7 -19.30 16.14 29.36
CA LEU A 7 -18.25 15.38 30.04
C LEU A 7 -18.65 13.92 30.27
N ILE A 8 -19.95 13.63 30.49
CA ILE A 8 -20.47 12.27 30.63
C ILE A 8 -20.39 11.49 29.32
N LEU A 9 -20.60 12.15 28.17
CA LEU A 9 -20.52 11.50 26.85
C LEU A 9 -19.08 11.20 26.41
N LEU A 10 -18.10 12.01 26.82
CA LEU A 10 -16.68 11.76 26.53
C LEU A 10 -16.11 10.58 27.33
N LEU A 11 -16.62 10.31 28.53
CA LEU A 11 -16.18 9.17 29.35
C LEU A 11 -16.79 7.83 28.88
N SER A 12 -17.96 7.84 28.23
CA SER A 12 -18.54 6.63 27.64
C SER A 12 -17.93 6.22 26.29
N TRP A 13 -17.18 7.10 25.62
CA TRP A 13 -16.47 6.75 24.37
C TRP A 13 -15.04 6.26 24.60
N ALA A 14 -14.64 6.01 25.84
CA ALA A 14 -13.36 5.38 26.17
C ALA A 14 -13.48 3.86 26.45
N ALA A 15 -14.70 3.31 26.51
CA ALA A 15 -14.96 1.90 26.84
C ALA A 15 -15.35 1.04 25.62
N GLY A 16 -15.01 1.48 24.41
CA GLY A 16 -15.19 0.74 23.16
C GLY A 16 -13.90 0.11 22.67
N LEU A 17 -13.16 -0.60 23.53
CA LEU A 17 -12.09 -1.49 23.10
C LEU A 17 -12.75 -2.72 22.46
N GLY A 18 -13.26 -2.52 21.24
CA GLY A 18 -13.95 -3.53 20.46
C GLY A 18 -13.02 -4.72 20.26
N ASP A 19 -13.35 -5.80 20.96
CA ASP A 19 -12.82 -7.14 20.79
C ASP A 19 -12.89 -7.48 19.29
N TYR A 20 -11.73 -7.55 18.65
CA TYR A 20 -11.60 -7.72 17.21
C TYR A 20 -12.02 -9.16 16.88
N PRO A 21 -13.06 -9.38 16.05
CA PRO A 21 -13.67 -10.70 15.88
C PRO A 21 -12.87 -11.51 14.87
N HIS A 22 -11.62 -11.80 15.21
CA HIS A 22 -10.74 -12.64 14.42
C HIS A 22 -9.95 -13.54 15.34
N LYS A 23 -9.65 -14.78 14.89
CA LYS A 23 -8.96 -15.79 15.71
C LYS A 23 -7.56 -15.38 16.17
N TYR A 24 -7.07 -14.22 15.73
CA TYR A 24 -5.84 -13.58 16.19
C TYR A 24 -6.17 -12.49 17.21
N GLY A 25 -6.76 -12.87 18.34
CA GLY A 25 -6.72 -12.05 19.56
C GLY A 25 -5.28 -11.95 20.08
N PRO A 26 -5.03 -11.20 21.17
CA PRO A 26 -3.69 -11.03 21.76
C PRO A 26 -2.99 -12.36 22.16
N GLN A 27 -3.72 -13.48 22.16
CA GLN A 27 -3.25 -14.84 22.43
C GLN A 27 -3.46 -15.81 21.25
N GLY A 28 -3.90 -15.33 20.09
CA GLY A 28 -4.41 -16.17 19.00
C GLY A 28 -3.38 -16.67 17.99
N GLY A 29 -2.08 -16.48 18.21
CA GLY A 29 -1.05 -16.96 17.30
C GLY A 29 -0.73 -18.44 17.50
N CYS A 30 -0.56 -19.20 16.42
CA CYS A 30 -0.09 -20.60 16.44
C CYS A 30 1.39 -20.75 16.82
N ALA A 31 1.99 -19.71 17.40
CA ALA A 31 3.40 -19.70 17.78
C ALA A 31 3.53 -20.16 19.23
N ASP A 32 4.53 -21.00 19.49
CA ASP A 32 4.86 -21.44 20.84
C ASP A 32 5.15 -20.24 21.75
N HIS A 33 4.80 -20.33 23.03
CA HIS A 33 4.83 -19.20 23.98
C HIS A 33 6.24 -18.58 24.10
N SER A 34 7.27 -19.40 23.84
CA SER A 34 8.69 -19.05 23.76
C SER A 34 9.03 -18.03 22.66
N VAL A 35 8.27 -18.01 21.55
CA VAL A 35 8.45 -17.06 20.44
C VAL A 35 7.96 -15.68 20.84
N PHE A 36 6.86 -15.60 21.60
CA PHE A 36 6.32 -14.33 22.09
C PHE A 36 7.25 -13.66 23.11
N GLU A 37 7.88 -14.42 24.01
CA GLU A 37 8.89 -13.87 24.92
C GLU A 37 10.11 -13.34 24.18
N ARG A 38 10.54 -14.05 23.13
CA ARG A 38 11.67 -13.61 22.28
C ARG A 38 11.35 -12.31 21.55
N MET A 39 10.15 -12.21 20.97
CA MET A 39 9.65 -10.98 20.34
C MET A 39 9.58 -9.82 21.34
N ARG A 40 9.13 -10.07 22.57
CA ARG A 40 9.06 -9.06 23.64
C ARG A 40 10.45 -8.56 24.04
N LYS A 41 11.44 -9.46 24.12
CA LYS A 41 12.84 -9.10 24.38
C LYS A 41 13.40 -8.19 23.28
N TYR A 42 13.16 -8.50 22.00
CA TYR A 42 13.58 -7.64 20.89
C TYR A 42 12.92 -6.26 20.90
N GLN A 43 11.63 -6.18 21.28
CA GLN A 43 10.94 -4.90 21.41
C GLN A 43 11.50 -4.07 22.58
N MET A 44 11.88 -4.71 23.69
CA MET A 44 12.44 -4.03 24.86
C MET A 44 13.89 -3.55 24.61
N THR A 45 14.69 -4.28 23.84
CA THR A 45 16.04 -3.85 23.46
C THR A 45 16.01 -2.60 22.57
N GLY A 46 14.97 -2.41 21.75
CA GLY A 46 14.78 -1.19 20.96
C GLY A 46 14.47 0.06 21.79
N VAL A 47 14.17 -0.06 23.08
CA VAL A 47 13.95 1.07 24.01
C VAL A 47 15.21 1.38 24.83
N GLU A 48 16.10 0.42 25.07
CA GLU A 48 17.33 0.65 25.85
C GLU A 48 18.52 1.17 25.03
N GLU A 49 18.52 1.01 23.70
CA GLU A 49 19.61 1.49 22.82
C GLU A 49 19.65 3.02 22.62
N GLY A 50 18.88 3.80 23.39
CA GLY A 50 19.02 5.25 23.46
C GLY A 50 20.06 5.76 24.48
N ALA A 51 20.54 4.92 25.40
CA ALA A 51 21.15 5.43 26.63
C ALA A 51 22.62 5.06 26.93
N ARG A 52 23.30 4.15 26.22
CA ARG A 52 24.71 3.82 26.54
C ARG A 52 25.57 3.57 25.33
N ALA A 53 26.48 4.51 25.08
CA ALA A 53 27.62 4.37 24.18
C ALA A 53 28.77 3.62 24.87
N HIS A 54 29.17 2.45 24.36
CA HIS A 54 30.58 2.07 24.16
C HIS A 54 30.68 0.83 23.23
N PRO A 55 31.75 0.67 22.44
CA PRO A 55 31.78 -0.13 21.22
C PRO A 55 32.52 -1.45 21.42
N GLU A 56 31.89 -2.61 21.17
CA GLU A 56 32.64 -3.85 20.93
C GLU A 56 32.04 -4.73 19.84
N LYS A 57 32.96 -5.35 19.10
CA LYS A 57 32.84 -5.89 17.76
C LYS A 57 32.26 -7.30 17.80
N HIS A 58 31.09 -7.53 17.21
CA HIS A 58 30.70 -8.87 16.77
C HIS A 58 30.03 -8.84 15.40
N ALA A 59 30.79 -9.37 14.43
CA ALA A 59 30.40 -9.95 13.15
C ALA A 59 29.18 -9.31 12.45
N ALA A 60 29.47 -8.35 11.58
CA ALA A 60 28.58 -7.96 10.51
C ALA A 60 28.24 -9.19 9.64
N SER A 61 27.09 -9.81 9.90
CA SER A 61 26.37 -10.53 8.87
C SER A 61 25.80 -9.48 7.94
N SER A 62 26.63 -9.06 6.98
CA SER A 62 26.29 -8.19 5.87
C SER A 62 25.35 -8.92 4.92
N GLY A 63 24.10 -9.11 5.33
CA GLY A 63 23.01 -9.20 4.38
C GLY A 63 22.65 -7.77 4.00
N PRO A 64 22.63 -7.36 2.71
CA PRO A 64 22.03 -6.10 2.37
C PRO A 64 20.55 -6.26 2.72
N GLU A 65 20.10 -5.62 3.80
CA GLU A 65 18.72 -5.17 3.84
C GLU A 65 18.53 -4.44 2.51
N LEU A 66 17.74 -5.01 1.60
CA LEU A 66 17.29 -4.35 0.40
C LEU A 66 16.32 -3.25 0.85
N LEU A 67 16.85 -2.25 1.55
CA LEU A 67 16.24 -0.94 1.68
C LEU A 67 16.19 -0.41 0.26
N ARG A 68 15.11 -0.76 -0.42
CA ARG A 68 14.78 -0.24 -1.74
C ARG A 68 14.79 1.27 -1.58
N LYS A 69 15.86 1.89 -2.07
CA LYS A 69 16.02 3.35 -2.10
C LYS A 69 14.73 3.89 -2.70
N LYS A 70 13.90 4.56 -1.89
CA LYS A 70 12.73 5.27 -2.41
C LYS A 70 13.30 6.24 -3.44
N ARG A 71 13.04 5.99 -4.72
CA ARG A 71 13.40 6.95 -5.76
C ARG A 71 12.55 8.17 -5.46
N THR A 72 13.13 9.19 -4.84
CA THR A 72 12.51 10.50 -4.75
C THR A 72 12.25 10.91 -6.19
N THR A 73 10.97 10.96 -6.57
CA THR A 73 10.58 11.48 -7.87
C THR A 73 11.01 12.93 -7.89
N LEU A 74 12.05 13.24 -8.65
CA LEU A 74 12.37 14.61 -9.01
C LEU A 74 11.09 15.17 -9.64
N ALA A 75 10.62 16.34 -9.18
CA ALA A 75 9.33 16.92 -9.59
C ALA A 75 9.18 17.07 -11.13
N GLU A 76 10.29 16.96 -11.86
CA GLU A 76 10.35 16.93 -13.32
C GLU A 76 9.75 15.66 -13.94
N ARG A 77 9.65 14.53 -13.22
CA ARG A 77 9.19 13.23 -13.74
C ARG A 77 7.95 12.71 -13.02
N ASN A 78 6.84 13.42 -13.18
CA ASN A 78 5.56 13.07 -12.56
C ASN A 78 4.63 12.29 -13.51
N THR A 79 5.07 12.00 -14.74
CA THR A 79 4.25 11.32 -15.75
C THR A 79 4.61 9.83 -15.86
N CYS A 80 3.61 8.95 -15.71
CA CYS A 80 3.77 7.51 -15.87
C CYS A 80 3.31 7.07 -17.27
N GLN A 81 4.22 6.47 -18.03
CA GLN A 81 3.94 5.92 -19.36
C GLN A 81 3.42 4.47 -19.24
N LEU A 82 2.13 4.27 -19.42
CA LEU A 82 1.47 2.98 -19.29
C LEU A 82 1.52 2.17 -20.58
N TYR A 83 1.78 0.87 -20.45
CA TYR A 83 1.52 -0.11 -21.48
C TYR A 83 0.34 -0.97 -21.03
N ILE A 84 -0.78 -0.87 -21.74
CA ILE A 84 -2.02 -1.55 -21.36
C ILE A 84 -2.25 -2.70 -22.33
N GLN A 85 -2.44 -3.89 -21.78
CA GLN A 85 -2.85 -5.07 -22.53
C GLN A 85 -4.23 -5.50 -22.04
N THR A 86 -5.11 -5.90 -22.95
CA THR A 86 -6.43 -6.44 -22.62
C THR A 86 -6.58 -7.84 -23.16
N ASP A 87 -7.26 -8.69 -22.38
CA ASP A 87 -7.57 -10.07 -22.76
C ASP A 87 -8.71 -10.16 -23.78
N HIS A 88 -8.84 -11.33 -24.41
CA HIS A 88 -9.90 -11.63 -25.36
C HIS A 88 -11.31 -11.58 -24.71
N LEU A 89 -11.42 -11.88 -23.41
CA LEU A 89 -12.69 -11.75 -22.66
C LEU A 89 -13.13 -10.28 -22.57
N PHE A 90 -12.19 -9.37 -22.39
CA PHE A 90 -12.47 -7.94 -22.35
C PHE A 90 -12.96 -7.47 -23.72
N PHE A 91 -12.29 -7.89 -24.80
CA PHE A 91 -12.74 -7.61 -26.15
C PHE A 91 -14.11 -8.22 -26.45
N LYS A 92 -14.39 -9.45 -26.00
CA LYS A 92 -15.68 -10.13 -26.17
C LYS A 92 -16.83 -9.38 -25.49
N TYR A 93 -16.59 -8.77 -24.34
CA TYR A 93 -17.62 -8.02 -23.61
C TYR A 93 -18.01 -6.72 -24.34
N TYR A 94 -17.03 -5.97 -24.86
CA TYR A 94 -17.27 -4.70 -25.54
C TYR A 94 -17.51 -4.83 -27.06
N GLY A 95 -17.14 -5.98 -27.65
CA GLY A 95 -17.37 -6.37 -29.04
C GLY A 95 -16.48 -5.69 -30.07
N THR A 96 -16.30 -4.37 -29.97
CA THR A 96 -15.51 -3.58 -30.94
C THR A 96 -14.21 -3.08 -30.32
N ARG A 97 -13.19 -2.89 -31.18
CA ARG A 97 -11.88 -2.40 -30.74
C ARG A 97 -11.98 -0.96 -30.24
N GLU A 98 -12.86 -0.19 -30.86
CA GLU A 98 -13.13 1.21 -30.57
C GLU A 98 -13.77 1.35 -29.17
N ALA A 99 -14.71 0.48 -28.82
CA ALA A 99 -15.33 0.47 -27.50
C ALA A 99 -14.32 0.13 -26.39
N VAL A 100 -13.42 -0.83 -26.64
CA VAL A 100 -12.33 -1.18 -25.71
C VAL A 100 -11.40 0.01 -25.50
N ILE A 101 -10.96 0.68 -26.56
CA ILE A 101 -10.07 1.85 -26.47
C ILE A 101 -10.77 2.99 -25.71
N ALA A 102 -12.04 3.26 -26.02
CA ALA A 102 -12.82 4.27 -25.32
C ALA A 102 -12.88 3.97 -23.81
N GLN A 103 -13.12 2.72 -23.43
CA GLN A 103 -13.19 2.31 -22.04
C GLN A 103 -11.84 2.46 -21.33
N ILE A 104 -10.75 2.01 -21.95
CA ILE A 104 -9.39 2.21 -21.42
C ILE A 104 -9.12 3.70 -21.21
N SER A 105 -9.47 4.55 -22.19
CA SER A 105 -9.26 5.99 -22.10
C SER A 105 -10.07 6.62 -20.96
N SER A 106 -11.30 6.15 -20.73
CA SER A 106 -12.16 6.60 -19.64
C SER A 106 -11.55 6.25 -18.28
N HIS A 107 -11.07 5.01 -18.12
CA HIS A 107 -10.42 4.57 -16.89
C HIS A 107 -9.12 5.32 -16.61
N VAL A 108 -8.28 5.52 -17.63
CA VAL A 108 -7.03 6.27 -17.45
C VAL A 108 -7.30 7.72 -17.07
N LYS A 109 -8.32 8.36 -17.66
CA LYS A 109 -8.75 9.72 -17.25
C LYS A 109 -9.19 9.78 -15.80
N ALA A 110 -9.98 8.80 -15.34
CA ALA A 110 -10.42 8.75 -13.95
C ALA A 110 -9.24 8.56 -12.97
N ILE A 111 -8.25 7.74 -13.33
CA ILE A 111 -7.05 7.57 -12.52
C ILE A 111 -6.22 8.86 -12.52
N ASP A 112 -6.05 9.48 -13.67
CA ASP A 112 -5.30 10.72 -13.84
C ASP A 112 -5.86 11.85 -12.96
N THR A 113 -7.17 12.03 -12.92
CA THR A 113 -7.81 13.07 -12.08
C THR A 113 -7.62 12.81 -10.58
N ILE A 114 -7.71 11.55 -10.14
CA ILE A 114 -7.48 11.19 -8.74
C ILE A 114 -6.03 11.48 -8.35
N TYR A 115 -5.07 11.00 -9.14
CA TYR A 115 -3.64 11.10 -8.79
C TYR A 115 -3.05 12.50 -8.96
N GLN A 116 -3.62 13.32 -9.85
CA GLN A 116 -3.23 14.72 -9.98
C GLN A 116 -3.62 15.54 -8.75
N THR A 117 -4.78 15.26 -8.16
CA THR A 117 -5.34 16.04 -7.04
C THR A 117 -4.87 15.56 -5.67
N THR A 118 -4.35 14.34 -5.57
CA THR A 118 -3.80 13.78 -4.34
C THR A 118 -2.39 14.29 -4.04
N ASP A 119 -2.11 14.52 -2.75
CA ASP A 119 -0.78 14.91 -2.27
C ASP A 119 -0.01 13.70 -1.72
N PHE A 120 1.08 13.35 -2.39
CA PHE A 120 1.99 12.29 -1.95
C PHE A 120 3.20 12.88 -1.22
N SER A 121 2.97 13.43 -0.03
CA SER A 121 4.02 14.00 0.83
C SER A 121 4.84 15.11 0.14
N GLY A 122 4.16 16.02 -0.57
CA GLY A 122 4.77 17.14 -1.29
C GLY A 122 4.95 16.89 -2.80
N ILE A 123 4.70 15.67 -3.28
CA ILE A 123 4.67 15.34 -4.71
C ILE A 123 3.22 15.39 -5.18
N ARG A 124 2.92 16.31 -6.09
CA ARG A 124 1.59 16.54 -6.67
C ARG A 124 1.67 16.51 -8.20
N ASN A 125 0.51 16.49 -8.85
CA ASN A 125 0.40 16.49 -10.31
C ASN A 125 1.02 15.23 -10.94
N ILE A 126 0.83 14.07 -10.30
CA ILE A 126 1.20 12.79 -10.91
C ILE A 126 0.18 12.47 -11.99
N SER A 127 0.64 12.30 -13.23
CA SER A 127 -0.23 12.05 -14.37
C SER A 127 0.06 10.72 -15.06
N PHE A 128 -0.95 10.18 -15.73
CA PHE A 128 -0.86 8.93 -16.46
C PHE A 128 -1.07 9.16 -17.95
N MET A 129 -0.17 8.61 -18.75
CA MET A 129 -0.25 8.65 -20.20
C MET A 129 -0.13 7.25 -20.76
N VAL A 130 -1.03 6.87 -21.64
CA VAL A 130 -0.94 5.59 -22.34
C VAL A 130 0.11 5.70 -23.44
N LYS A 131 1.17 4.89 -23.36
CA LYS A 131 2.23 4.82 -24.36
C LYS A 131 1.86 3.89 -25.51
N ARG A 132 1.29 2.73 -25.17
CA ARG A 132 0.91 1.67 -26.12
C ARG A 132 -0.29 0.89 -25.56
N ILE A 133 -1.17 0.43 -26.45
CA ILE A 133 -2.28 -0.46 -26.13
C ILE A 133 -2.16 -1.71 -27.01
N ARG A 134 -2.21 -2.89 -26.41
CA ARG A 134 -2.36 -4.17 -27.13
C ARG A 134 -3.71 -4.76 -26.77
N ILE A 135 -4.57 -4.94 -27.77
CA ILE A 135 -5.90 -5.52 -27.59
C ILE A 135 -5.85 -6.92 -28.15
N ASN A 136 -5.89 -7.92 -27.27
CA ASN A 136 -6.00 -9.31 -27.71
C ASN A 136 -7.45 -9.57 -28.10
N THR A 137 -7.67 -9.96 -29.36
CA THR A 137 -8.99 -10.32 -29.88
C THR A 137 -9.24 -11.82 -29.70
N THR A 138 -10.46 -12.30 -29.96
CA THR A 138 -10.81 -13.73 -29.87
C THR A 138 -10.07 -14.63 -30.87
N SER A 139 -9.41 -14.04 -31.88
CA SER A 139 -8.46 -14.74 -32.75
C SER A 139 -7.15 -15.10 -32.06
N ASP A 140 -6.78 -14.34 -31.02
CA ASP A 140 -5.47 -14.40 -30.37
C ASP A 140 -5.45 -15.39 -29.19
N GLU A 141 -6.58 -16.05 -28.92
CA GLU A 141 -6.70 -17.16 -27.97
C GLU A 141 -5.86 -18.38 -28.41
N LYS A 142 -5.40 -18.38 -29.67
CA LYS A 142 -4.59 -19.45 -30.28
C LYS A 142 -3.08 -19.19 -30.30
N ASP A 143 -2.59 -18.07 -29.77
CA ASP A 143 -1.14 -17.87 -29.65
C ASP A 143 -0.59 -18.75 -28.49
N PRO A 144 0.33 -19.70 -28.77
CA PRO A 144 0.87 -20.66 -27.79
C PRO A 144 1.79 -20.04 -26.75
#